data_AF-A0A0D1ZLS9-F1
#
_entry.id   AF-A0A0D1ZLS9-F1
#
_cell.length_a   1.000
_cell.length_b   1.000
_cell.length_c   1.000
_cell.angle_alpha   90.00
_cell.angle_beta   90.00
_cell.angle_gamma   90.00
#
_symmetry.space_group_name_H-M   'P 1'
#
loop_
_entity.id
_entity.type
_entity.pdbx_description
1 polymer ?
#
loop_
_entity_poly.entity_id
_entity_poly.type
_entity_poly.pdbx_seq_one_letter_code
_entity_poly.pdbx_strand_id
1 'polypeptide(L)'
;MEWLAFEPEHASFFAGRLKRPFDTEDSELKTGDGIQLAPNHDGGMVHQVPFQEANAKRPRYEIELGWLHTYRTRDIPPLLYIDGMSAAKAEVGTLDSQDVLLLNVTRDERPGFWDYERARRLCKLADENWHGKFKGFIRMEAGFEIILCSFVENVDIISAVRVGPSAPDGDEPDPNDGVRQNIMVWIKAISARYDGIGGDRVLLDYNNFVTSYAYDVDLFNNGGDLPRLENLSIASLDKVRHDVDAMVMNWQPPDSSTVNWQSIADMVVERYADELQYLVSDILTSPEAFLYELSTVLYVFIDSDNRNSTTEVERCVNQFVPTRINPSASIAGRAIDAVTRRICSSLFTAFDSNVSVSESKRNLRSLVAYLDWTTWKRCGDCALDEVCFIPVWPFGAEEDRLHPRCRNATEVSPGKGGWQGS
;
A
#
# COMPACT_ATOMS: atom_id res chain seq x y z
N MET A 1 -14.57 -17.99 -5.38
CA MET A 1 -13.56 -16.95 -5.17
C MET A 1 -13.60 -16.00 -6.34
N GLU A 2 -13.63 -14.69 -6.09
CA GLU A 2 -13.62 -13.65 -7.14
C GLU A 2 -12.74 -12.47 -6.72
N TRP A 3 -12.31 -11.67 -7.70
CA TRP A 3 -11.58 -10.42 -7.49
C TRP A 3 -12.51 -9.23 -7.61
N LEU A 4 -12.31 -8.25 -6.72
CA LEU A 4 -13.01 -6.97 -6.75
C LEU A 4 -11.99 -5.84 -6.66
N ALA A 5 -12.26 -4.72 -7.30
CA ALA A 5 -11.50 -3.48 -7.10
C ALA A 5 -12.38 -2.45 -6.40
N PHE A 6 -11.76 -1.55 -5.64
CA PHE A 6 -12.46 -0.46 -4.98
C PHE A 6 -12.93 0.63 -5.96
N GLU A 7 -12.15 0.87 -7.01
CA GLU A 7 -12.44 1.90 -7.99
C GLU A 7 -13.01 1.28 -9.28
N PRO A 8 -14.15 1.79 -9.81
CA PRO A 8 -14.73 1.29 -11.05
C PRO A 8 -13.79 1.36 -12.24
N GLU A 9 -12.97 2.41 -12.33
CA GLU A 9 -11.96 2.59 -13.37
C GLU A 9 -10.93 1.46 -13.29
N HIS A 10 -10.51 1.09 -12.08
CA HIS A 10 -9.60 -0.04 -11.87
C HIS A 10 -10.23 -1.36 -12.34
N ALA A 11 -11.47 -1.64 -11.92
CA ALA A 11 -12.21 -2.83 -12.34
C ALA A 11 -12.48 -2.87 -13.86
N SER A 12 -12.70 -1.72 -14.49
CA SER A 12 -13.02 -1.61 -15.92
C SER A 12 -11.90 -2.14 -16.83
N PHE A 13 -10.66 -2.13 -16.34
CA PHE A 13 -9.51 -2.66 -17.07
C PHE A 13 -9.61 -4.18 -17.27
N PHE A 14 -10.34 -4.87 -16.39
CA PHE A 14 -10.59 -6.31 -16.43
C PHE A 14 -11.94 -6.69 -17.05
N ALA A 15 -12.75 -5.70 -17.42
CA ALA A 15 -14.09 -5.92 -17.96
C ALA A 15 -14.10 -6.20 -19.48
N GLY A 16 -12.95 -6.25 -20.15
CA GLY A 16 -12.84 -6.62 -21.56
C GLY A 16 -11.83 -7.75 -21.78
N ARG A 17 -12.07 -8.61 -22.77
CA ARG A 17 -11.14 -9.68 -23.15
C ARG A 17 -10.50 -9.36 -24.50
N LEU A 18 -9.17 -9.45 -24.57
CA LEU A 18 -8.46 -9.37 -25.84
C LEU A 18 -8.66 -10.69 -26.60
N LYS A 19 -9.38 -10.69 -27.73
CA LYS A 19 -9.44 -11.88 -28.60
C LYS A 19 -8.10 -12.05 -29.31
N ARG A 20 -7.49 -13.22 -29.19
CA ARG A 20 -6.33 -13.59 -30.01
C ARG A 20 -6.84 -14.15 -31.35
N PRO A 21 -6.06 -14.05 -32.45
CA PRO A 21 -6.47 -14.52 -33.78
C PRO A 21 -6.84 -16.01 -33.89
N PHE A 22 -6.64 -16.80 -32.83
CA PHE A 22 -6.89 -18.25 -32.79
C PHE A 22 -7.95 -18.66 -31.76
N ASP A 23 -8.65 -17.71 -31.11
CA ASP A 23 -9.77 -18.06 -30.23
C ASP A 23 -10.99 -18.46 -31.10
N THR A 24 -11.27 -19.75 -31.22
CA THR A 24 -12.46 -20.28 -31.93
C THR A 24 -13.73 -20.09 -31.08
N GLU A 25 -14.85 -19.77 -31.74
CA GLU A 25 -16.17 -19.46 -31.14
C GLU A 25 -16.75 -20.55 -30.21
N ASP A 26 -16.23 -21.78 -30.23
CA ASP A 26 -16.74 -22.93 -29.47
C ASP A 26 -16.14 -23.09 -28.05
N SER A 27 -15.38 -22.12 -27.52
CA SER A 27 -15.01 -22.14 -26.10
C SER A 27 -16.15 -21.64 -25.20
N GLU A 28 -17.32 -22.27 -25.31
CA GLU A 28 -18.41 -22.07 -24.35
C GLU A 28 -17.90 -22.40 -22.94
N LEU A 29 -17.80 -21.36 -22.11
CA LEU A 29 -17.68 -21.50 -20.65
C LEU A 29 -18.92 -22.23 -20.15
N LYS A 30 -18.81 -23.54 -19.95
CA LYS A 30 -19.71 -24.25 -19.04
C LYS A 30 -19.38 -23.80 -17.62
N THR A 31 -20.30 -23.02 -17.06
CA THR A 31 -20.37 -22.70 -15.64
C THR A 31 -20.23 -23.96 -14.80
N GLY A 32 -19.26 -23.95 -13.89
CA GLY A 32 -19.14 -24.96 -12.84
C GLY A 32 -18.49 -26.25 -13.29
N ASP A 33 -17.19 -26.22 -13.54
CA ASP A 33 -16.27 -27.31 -13.18
C ASP A 33 -14.83 -26.79 -13.34
N GLY A 34 -13.94 -27.18 -12.42
CA GLY A 34 -12.59 -26.65 -12.30
C GLY A 34 -11.77 -26.78 -13.58
N ILE A 35 -11.26 -25.67 -14.10
CA ILE A 35 -10.34 -25.67 -15.23
C ILE A 35 -8.96 -25.20 -14.73
N GLN A 36 -8.01 -26.13 -14.81
CA GLN A 36 -6.58 -25.84 -14.86
C GLN A 36 -6.33 -24.89 -16.04
N LEU A 37 -6.09 -23.61 -15.74
CA LEU A 37 -5.62 -22.64 -16.72
C LEU A 37 -4.30 -23.16 -17.30
N ALA A 38 -4.23 -23.32 -18.63
CA ALA A 38 -2.99 -23.66 -19.30
C ALA A 38 -1.90 -22.62 -18.96
N PRO A 39 -0.60 -22.99 -18.95
CA PRO A 39 0.49 -22.17 -18.41
C PRO A 39 0.72 -20.80 -19.10
N ASN A 40 0.00 -20.52 -20.18
CA ASN A 40 0.20 -19.36 -21.05
C ASN A 40 -0.96 -18.35 -21.00
N HIS A 41 -1.74 -18.34 -19.91
CA HIS A 41 -2.69 -17.26 -19.65
C HIS A 41 -1.95 -15.97 -19.26
N ASP A 42 -1.33 -15.32 -20.25
CA ASP A 42 -0.83 -13.96 -20.11
C ASP A 42 -2.04 -13.05 -19.92
N GLY A 43 -2.25 -12.57 -18.69
CA GLY A 43 -3.18 -11.51 -18.39
C GLY A 43 -2.81 -10.24 -19.17
N GLY A 44 -3.36 -10.09 -20.37
CA GLY A 44 -3.57 -8.83 -21.07
C GLY A 44 -2.35 -7.97 -21.46
N MET A 45 -1.10 -8.33 -21.14
CA MET A 45 0.05 -7.52 -21.52
C MET A 45 0.53 -7.83 -22.95
N VAL A 46 0.51 -6.78 -23.77
CA VAL A 46 0.99 -6.77 -25.16
C VAL A 46 2.48 -7.12 -25.17
N HIS A 47 2.84 -8.25 -25.81
CA HIS A 47 4.24 -8.57 -26.14
C HIS A 47 4.84 -7.45 -27.01
N GLN A 48 6.01 -6.93 -26.62
CA GLN A 48 6.76 -5.96 -27.42
C GLN A 48 7.18 -6.61 -28.75
N VAL A 49 6.78 -6.02 -29.88
CA VAL A 49 7.26 -6.41 -31.21
C VAL A 49 8.57 -5.64 -31.50
N PRO A 50 9.66 -6.29 -31.93
CA PRO A 50 10.91 -5.62 -32.26
C PRO A 50 10.72 -4.49 -33.28
N PHE A 51 11.49 -3.41 -33.12
CA PHE A 51 11.41 -2.12 -33.81
C PHE A 51 11.60 -2.15 -35.36
N GLN A 52 11.69 -3.33 -35.98
CA GLN A 52 12.06 -3.49 -37.39
C GLN A 52 10.88 -3.52 -38.38
N GLU A 53 9.63 -3.53 -37.92
CA GLU A 53 8.45 -3.51 -38.80
C GLU A 53 7.61 -2.24 -38.65
N ALA A 54 8.18 -1.08 -38.96
CA ALA A 54 7.47 0.21 -38.97
C ALA A 54 6.31 0.32 -39.99
N ASN A 55 6.09 -0.73 -40.82
CA ASN A 55 5.00 -0.81 -41.80
C ASN A 55 4.03 -1.99 -41.56
N ALA A 56 4.18 -2.76 -40.48
CA ALA A 56 3.15 -3.74 -40.13
C ALA A 56 1.93 -3.01 -39.56
N LYS A 57 0.77 -3.15 -40.21
CA LYS A 57 -0.51 -2.75 -39.60
C LYS A 57 -0.56 -3.44 -38.24
N ARG A 58 -0.60 -2.65 -37.15
CA ARG A 58 -0.80 -3.19 -35.79
C ARG A 58 -1.99 -4.15 -35.88
N PRO A 59 -1.86 -5.42 -35.44
CA PRO A 59 -2.99 -6.34 -35.46
C PRO A 59 -4.14 -5.65 -34.71
N ARG A 60 -5.30 -5.53 -35.37
CA ARG A 60 -6.54 -5.11 -34.70
C ARG A 60 -6.87 -6.24 -33.73
N TYR A 61 -6.53 -6.06 -32.47
CA TYR A 61 -7.05 -6.90 -31.41
C TYR A 61 -8.53 -6.59 -31.29
N GLU A 62 -9.39 -7.56 -31.58
CA GLU A 62 -10.81 -7.44 -31.27
C GLU A 62 -10.96 -7.55 -29.75
N ILE A 63 -11.46 -6.48 -29.12
CA ILE A 63 -11.77 -6.50 -27.70
C ILE A 63 -13.21 -7.01 -27.58
N GLU A 64 -13.38 -8.20 -27.01
CA GLU A 64 -14.70 -8.65 -26.60
C GLU A 64 -15.11 -7.88 -25.34
N LEU A 65 -16.16 -7.08 -25.51
CA LEU A 65 -16.72 -6.27 -24.45
C LEU A 65 -17.40 -7.16 -23.41
N GLY A 66 -16.94 -7.07 -22.15
CA GLY A 66 -17.56 -7.73 -21.02
C GLY A 66 -18.40 -6.78 -20.19
N TRP A 67 -18.47 -7.05 -18.88
CA TRP A 67 -19.42 -6.44 -17.96
C TRP A 67 -18.69 -5.89 -16.74
N LEU A 68 -19.05 -4.67 -16.36
CA LEU A 68 -18.70 -4.09 -15.07
C LEU A 68 -19.81 -4.45 -14.07
N HIS A 69 -19.43 -5.19 -13.04
CA HIS A 69 -20.33 -5.62 -11.98
C HIS A 69 -20.13 -4.79 -10.72
N THR A 70 -21.23 -4.40 -10.08
CA THR A 70 -21.23 -3.75 -8.77
C THR A 70 -21.93 -4.65 -7.78
N TYR A 71 -21.27 -4.86 -6.64
CA TYR A 71 -21.74 -5.71 -5.56
C TYR A 71 -21.86 -4.92 -4.27
N ARG A 72 -22.75 -5.37 -3.40
CA ARG A 72 -22.88 -4.88 -2.03
C ARG A 72 -22.65 -6.06 -1.08
N THR A 73 -21.86 -5.86 -0.04
CA THR A 73 -21.67 -6.89 1.00
C THR A 73 -22.95 -7.08 1.80
N ARG A 74 -23.25 -8.32 2.18
CA ARG A 74 -24.43 -8.64 3.02
C ARG A 74 -24.23 -8.20 4.46
N ASP A 75 -23.02 -8.40 4.96
CA ASP A 75 -22.54 -7.99 6.28
C ASP A 75 -21.17 -7.31 6.14
N ILE A 76 -20.46 -7.08 7.24
CA ILE A 76 -19.05 -6.61 7.22
C ILE A 76 -18.15 -7.85 7.17
N PRO A 77 -17.62 -8.25 5.99
CA PRO A 77 -16.83 -9.46 5.89
C PRO A 77 -15.44 -9.24 6.52
N PRO A 78 -15.00 -10.08 7.47
CA PRO A 78 -13.62 -10.02 7.96
C PRO A 78 -12.66 -10.42 6.85
N LEU A 79 -11.73 -9.51 6.54
CA LEU A 79 -10.74 -9.61 5.47
C LEU A 79 -9.35 -9.38 6.07
N LEU A 80 -8.36 -10.16 5.61
CA LEU A 80 -6.97 -9.95 6.03
C LEU A 80 -6.33 -8.95 5.06
N TYR A 81 -5.95 -7.78 5.56
CA TYR A 81 -5.18 -6.82 4.77
C TYR A 81 -3.70 -7.20 4.76
N ILE A 82 -3.13 -7.33 3.57
CA ILE A 82 -1.71 -7.60 3.38
C ILE A 82 -1.07 -6.35 2.77
N ASP A 83 -0.32 -5.64 3.60
CA ASP A 83 0.30 -4.36 3.25
C ASP A 83 1.55 -4.51 2.35
N GLY A 84 2.10 -3.40 1.86
CA GLY A 84 3.38 -3.36 1.15
C GLY A 84 3.28 -3.63 -0.36
N MET A 85 2.23 -3.12 -1.01
CA MET A 85 1.95 -3.38 -2.44
C MET A 85 1.92 -4.87 -2.77
N SER A 86 1.25 -5.64 -1.91
CA SER A 86 1.44 -7.08 -1.88
C SER A 86 0.88 -7.87 -3.08
N ALA A 87 0.26 -7.21 -4.05
CA ALA A 87 -0.12 -7.82 -5.32
C ALA A 87 0.75 -7.35 -6.50
N ALA A 88 1.75 -6.49 -6.27
CA ALA A 88 2.75 -6.13 -7.28
C ALA A 88 3.63 -7.35 -7.59
N LYS A 89 3.60 -7.81 -8.86
CA LYS A 89 4.37 -8.97 -9.33
C LYS A 89 5.84 -8.57 -9.59
N ALA A 90 6.49 -8.06 -8.56
CA ALA A 90 7.86 -7.58 -8.58
C ALA A 90 8.74 -8.41 -7.63
N GLU A 91 10.00 -8.57 -7.99
CA GLU A 91 10.96 -9.44 -7.28
C GLU A 91 11.76 -8.66 -6.23
N VAL A 92 11.08 -7.75 -5.54
CA VAL A 92 11.68 -6.77 -4.60
C VAL A 92 11.12 -6.89 -3.19
N GLY A 93 10.39 -7.97 -2.90
CA GLY A 93 9.82 -8.26 -1.59
C GLY A 93 8.32 -8.00 -1.46
N THR A 94 7.67 -7.39 -2.46
CA THR A 94 6.22 -7.08 -2.41
C THR A 94 5.37 -8.34 -2.19
N LEU A 95 5.77 -9.47 -2.74
CA LEU A 95 5.04 -10.74 -2.59
C LEU A 95 5.42 -11.54 -1.34
N ASP A 96 6.47 -11.16 -0.60
CA ASP A 96 7.07 -11.99 0.45
C ASP A 96 6.05 -12.35 1.56
N SER A 97 5.19 -11.39 1.96
CA SER A 97 4.16 -11.62 2.98
C SER A 97 3.11 -12.66 2.56
N GLN A 98 2.76 -12.75 1.27
CA GLN A 98 1.84 -13.77 0.77
C GLN A 98 2.57 -15.09 0.51
N ASP A 99 3.63 -15.03 -0.29
CA ASP A 99 4.22 -16.23 -0.85
C ASP A 99 5.13 -16.93 0.16
N VAL A 100 6.05 -16.19 0.78
CA VAL A 100 7.01 -16.76 1.74
C VAL A 100 6.36 -17.00 3.09
N LEU A 101 5.70 -15.97 3.65
CA LEU A 101 5.16 -16.05 4.99
C LEU A 101 3.89 -16.90 5.05
N LEU A 102 2.81 -16.54 4.33
CA LEU A 102 1.52 -17.24 4.46
C LEU A 102 1.49 -18.58 3.73
N LEU A 103 2.02 -18.66 2.50
CA LEU A 103 1.89 -19.85 1.66
C LEU A 103 3.09 -20.81 1.72
N ASN A 104 4.21 -20.37 2.29
CA ASN A 104 5.48 -21.10 2.34
C ASN A 104 5.91 -21.59 0.95
N VAL A 105 5.99 -20.64 0.01
CA VAL A 105 6.31 -20.87 -1.40
C VAL A 105 7.57 -20.08 -1.76
N THR A 106 8.52 -20.78 -2.36
CA THR A 106 9.76 -20.18 -2.86
C THR A 106 9.60 -19.62 -4.26
N ARG A 107 10.58 -18.86 -4.73
CA ARG A 107 10.57 -18.29 -6.09
C ARG A 107 10.55 -19.35 -7.19
N ASP A 108 11.31 -20.43 -7.04
CA ASP A 108 11.42 -21.49 -8.05
C ASP A 108 10.10 -22.26 -8.25
N GLU A 109 9.20 -22.21 -7.27
CA GLU A 109 7.89 -22.87 -7.30
C GLU A 109 6.80 -22.03 -8.01
N ARG A 110 7.12 -20.82 -8.50
CA ARG A 110 6.17 -19.85 -9.06
C ARG A 110 6.48 -19.51 -10.53
N PRO A 111 6.27 -20.42 -11.49
CA PRO A 111 6.50 -20.12 -12.90
C PRO A 111 5.42 -19.16 -13.45
N GLY A 112 5.86 -18.11 -14.15
CA GLY A 112 4.97 -17.22 -14.91
C GLY A 112 3.98 -16.43 -14.06
N PHE A 113 2.76 -16.23 -14.57
CA PHE A 113 1.72 -15.47 -13.87
C PHE A 113 1.01 -16.35 -12.83
N TRP A 114 1.45 -16.24 -11.57
CA TRP A 114 1.03 -17.15 -10.49
C TRP A 114 -0.13 -16.62 -9.61
N ASP A 115 -0.78 -15.53 -10.02
CA ASP A 115 -1.68 -14.79 -9.13
C ASP A 115 -3.01 -15.50 -8.81
N TYR A 116 -3.57 -16.23 -9.79
CA TYR A 116 -4.75 -17.05 -9.56
C TYR A 116 -4.48 -18.19 -8.59
N GLU A 117 -3.33 -18.88 -8.76
CA GLU A 117 -2.93 -19.97 -7.87
C GLU A 117 -2.64 -19.47 -6.46
N ARG A 118 -1.99 -18.31 -6.32
CA ARG A 118 -1.79 -17.62 -5.05
C ARG A 118 -3.12 -17.38 -4.34
N ALA A 119 -4.09 -16.77 -5.01
CA ALA A 119 -5.41 -16.50 -4.45
C ALA A 119 -6.13 -17.79 -4.05
N ARG A 120 -6.06 -18.83 -4.90
CA ARG A 120 -6.63 -20.15 -4.59
C ARG A 120 -6.04 -20.74 -3.31
N ARG A 121 -4.71 -20.66 -3.13
CA ARG A 121 -4.03 -21.18 -1.93
C ARG A 121 -4.30 -20.31 -0.70
N LEU A 122 -4.40 -18.99 -0.84
CA LEU A 122 -4.81 -18.09 0.23
C LEU A 122 -6.24 -18.40 0.70
N CYS A 123 -7.17 -18.64 -0.23
CA CYS A 123 -8.53 -19.03 0.12
C CYS A 123 -8.61 -20.43 0.76
N LYS A 124 -7.75 -21.35 0.32
CA LYS A 124 -7.61 -22.66 0.98
C LYS A 124 -7.09 -22.50 2.42
N LEU A 125 -6.11 -21.62 2.66
CA LEU A 125 -5.62 -21.29 4.00
C LEU A 125 -6.74 -20.72 4.88
N ALA A 126 -7.50 -19.74 4.37
CA ALA A 126 -8.60 -19.13 5.11
C ALA A 126 -9.72 -20.13 5.46
N ASP A 127 -10.02 -21.07 4.56
CA ASP A 127 -11.04 -22.09 4.79
C ASP A 127 -10.54 -23.18 5.75
N GLU A 128 -9.40 -23.81 5.45
CA GLU A 128 -8.93 -25.00 6.19
C GLU A 128 -8.29 -24.64 7.53
N ASN A 129 -7.38 -23.67 7.57
CA ASN A 129 -6.62 -23.32 8.78
C ASN A 129 -7.37 -22.35 9.67
N TRP A 130 -8.16 -21.44 9.08
CA TRP A 130 -8.92 -20.44 9.84
C TRP A 130 -10.42 -20.75 9.89
N HIS A 131 -10.83 -21.94 9.47
CA HIS A 131 -12.22 -22.44 9.53
C HIS A 131 -13.24 -21.50 8.89
N GLY A 132 -12.85 -20.85 7.79
CA GLY A 132 -13.67 -19.89 7.07
C GLY A 132 -13.99 -18.62 7.88
N LYS A 133 -13.26 -18.35 8.97
CA LYS A 133 -13.47 -17.17 9.83
C LYS A 133 -13.24 -15.88 9.07
N PHE A 134 -12.20 -15.82 8.24
CA PHE A 134 -11.93 -14.71 7.33
C PHE A 134 -12.43 -15.06 5.92
N LYS A 135 -13.06 -14.08 5.26
CA LYS A 135 -13.77 -14.29 3.98
C LYS A 135 -12.92 -13.96 2.75
N GLY A 136 -11.74 -13.41 2.95
CA GLY A 136 -10.91 -12.92 1.86
C GLY A 136 -9.74 -12.08 2.32
N PHE A 137 -9.11 -11.44 1.35
CA PHE A 137 -7.86 -10.68 1.51
C PHE A 137 -7.99 -9.34 0.82
N ILE A 138 -7.45 -8.29 1.43
CA ILE A 138 -7.21 -7.00 0.77
C ILE A 138 -5.72 -6.90 0.47
N ARG A 139 -5.39 -6.46 -0.73
CA ARG A 139 -4.00 -6.23 -1.16
C ARG A 139 -3.97 -5.13 -2.21
N MET A 140 -2.76 -4.66 -2.54
CA MET A 140 -2.58 -3.58 -3.51
C MET A 140 -1.58 -4.01 -4.59
N GLU A 141 -1.97 -3.91 -5.86
CA GLU A 141 -1.05 -3.96 -7.00
C GLU A 141 -0.91 -2.54 -7.52
N ALA A 142 -1.78 -2.19 -8.46
CA ALA A 142 -1.89 -0.85 -8.98
C ALA A 142 -2.86 -0.02 -8.15
N GLY A 143 -4.07 -0.52 -7.96
CA GLY A 143 -4.99 -0.06 -6.93
C GLY A 143 -5.21 -1.14 -5.86
N PHE A 144 -5.99 -0.79 -4.86
CA PHE A 144 -6.48 -1.77 -3.89
C PHE A 144 -7.47 -2.73 -4.55
N GLU A 145 -7.34 -4.01 -4.19
CA GLU A 145 -8.20 -5.10 -4.63
C GLU A 145 -8.55 -6.03 -3.47
N ILE A 146 -9.64 -6.77 -3.65
CA ILE A 146 -10.13 -7.79 -2.73
C ILE A 146 -10.10 -9.13 -3.46
N ILE A 147 -9.47 -10.14 -2.85
CA ILE A 147 -9.75 -11.55 -3.16
C ILE A 147 -10.83 -12.01 -2.19
N LEU A 148 -12.04 -12.25 -2.68
CA LEU A 148 -13.15 -12.74 -1.85
C LEU A 148 -13.34 -14.25 -2.05
N CYS A 149 -13.02 -15.06 -1.05
CA CYS A 149 -12.97 -16.52 -1.14
C CYS A 149 -14.37 -17.14 -1.28
N SER A 150 -15.28 -16.79 -0.37
CA SER A 150 -16.68 -17.25 -0.34
C SER A 150 -17.62 -16.25 -1.01
N PHE A 151 -17.33 -15.88 -2.25
CA PHE A 151 -17.97 -14.74 -2.93
C PHE A 151 -19.51 -14.73 -2.85
N VAL A 152 -20.16 -15.77 -3.39
CA VAL A 152 -21.63 -15.85 -3.53
C VAL A 152 -22.37 -15.79 -2.19
N GLU A 153 -21.72 -16.19 -1.12
CA GLU A 153 -22.30 -16.20 0.23
C GLU A 153 -22.31 -14.80 0.87
N ASN A 154 -21.40 -13.91 0.46
CA ASN A 154 -21.11 -12.67 1.17
C ASN A 154 -21.57 -11.40 0.44
N VAL A 155 -22.04 -11.49 -0.81
CA VAL A 155 -22.44 -10.32 -1.59
C VAL A 155 -23.77 -10.49 -2.31
N ASP A 156 -24.41 -9.36 -2.58
CA ASP A 156 -25.54 -9.24 -3.51
C ASP A 156 -25.11 -8.41 -4.73
N ILE A 157 -25.57 -8.81 -5.91
CA ILE A 157 -25.39 -8.03 -7.13
C ILE A 157 -26.31 -6.79 -7.10
N ILE A 158 -25.74 -5.63 -7.36
CA ILE A 158 -26.46 -4.35 -7.49
C ILE A 158 -26.70 -4.04 -8.96
N SER A 159 -25.65 -4.18 -9.79
CA SER A 159 -25.75 -3.91 -11.23
C SER A 159 -24.72 -4.69 -12.02
N ALA A 160 -25.08 -5.00 -13.27
CA ALA A 160 -24.17 -5.47 -14.31
C ALA A 160 -24.36 -4.57 -15.53
N VAL A 161 -23.33 -3.83 -15.91
CA VAL A 161 -23.38 -2.89 -17.04
C VAL A 161 -22.36 -3.33 -18.08
N ARG A 162 -22.80 -3.47 -19.33
CA ARG A 162 -21.90 -3.80 -20.44
C ARG A 162 -20.96 -2.62 -20.69
N VAL A 163 -19.66 -2.88 -20.71
CA VAL A 163 -18.65 -1.88 -21.06
C VAL A 163 -18.64 -1.70 -22.57
N GLY A 164 -18.48 -0.48 -23.06
CA GLY A 164 -18.43 -0.21 -24.49
C GLY A 164 -18.16 1.26 -24.79
N PRO A 165 -17.92 1.60 -26.07
CA PRO A 165 -17.87 2.97 -26.51
C PRO A 165 -19.20 3.67 -26.20
N SER A 166 -19.12 4.96 -25.87
CA SER A 166 -20.27 5.80 -25.55
C SER A 166 -20.19 7.09 -26.34
N ALA A 167 -21.35 7.58 -26.79
CA ALA A 167 -21.50 8.87 -27.45
C ALA A 167 -22.52 9.72 -26.69
N PRO A 168 -22.40 11.07 -26.72
CA PRO A 168 -23.41 11.97 -26.15
C PRO A 168 -24.80 11.73 -26.77
N ASP A 169 -25.86 11.97 -26.00
CA ASP A 169 -27.25 12.10 -26.46
C ASP A 169 -27.83 10.94 -27.30
N GLY A 170 -27.40 9.70 -27.04
CA GLY A 170 -27.98 8.52 -27.70
C GLY A 170 -27.56 8.35 -29.16
N ASP A 171 -26.54 9.09 -29.60
CA ASP A 171 -25.85 8.82 -30.86
C ASP A 171 -25.25 7.41 -30.84
N GLU A 172 -25.18 6.77 -32.01
CA GLU A 172 -24.46 5.51 -32.14
C GLU A 172 -22.96 5.78 -31.96
N PRO A 173 -22.28 5.11 -31.01
CA PRO A 173 -20.84 5.24 -30.86
C PRO A 173 -20.16 4.77 -32.14
N ASP A 174 -19.08 5.45 -32.58
CA ASP A 174 -18.28 4.94 -33.69
C ASP A 174 -17.76 3.54 -33.31
N PRO A 175 -18.09 2.48 -34.07
CA PRO A 175 -17.61 1.14 -33.77
C PRO A 175 -16.09 1.00 -33.93
N ASN A 176 -15.42 1.99 -34.55
CA ASN A 176 -13.96 2.10 -34.57
C ASN A 176 -13.39 2.90 -33.40
N ASP A 177 -14.21 3.61 -32.62
CA ASP A 177 -13.75 4.20 -31.35
C ASP A 177 -13.49 3.04 -30.39
N GLY A 178 -12.22 2.76 -30.15
CA GLY A 178 -11.83 1.82 -29.12
C GLY A 178 -12.36 2.27 -27.77
N VAL A 179 -12.58 1.33 -26.84
CA VAL A 179 -12.80 1.67 -25.44
C VAL A 179 -11.62 2.55 -25.01
N ARG A 180 -11.86 3.85 -24.80
CA ARG A 180 -10.83 4.78 -24.36
C ARG A 180 -10.49 4.46 -22.90
N GLN A 181 -9.68 3.43 -22.69
CA GLN A 181 -8.97 3.25 -21.42
C GLN A 181 -7.94 4.37 -21.33
N ASN A 182 -8.39 5.53 -20.86
CA ASN A 182 -7.51 6.66 -20.61
C ASN A 182 -6.63 6.27 -19.42
N ILE A 183 -5.39 5.89 -19.72
CA ILE A 183 -4.40 5.46 -18.73
C ILE A 183 -4.26 6.47 -17.59
N MET A 184 -4.42 7.77 -17.86
CA MET A 184 -4.38 8.78 -16.80
C MET A 184 -5.62 8.83 -15.93
N VAL A 185 -6.81 8.58 -16.49
CA VAL A 185 -8.02 8.41 -15.67
C VAL A 185 -7.86 7.21 -14.76
N TRP A 186 -7.33 6.10 -15.29
CA TRP A 186 -7.05 4.91 -14.52
C TRP A 186 -6.01 5.16 -13.41
N ILE A 187 -4.86 5.76 -13.75
CA ILE A 187 -3.80 6.10 -12.79
C ILE A 187 -4.33 7.01 -11.68
N LYS A 188 -5.07 8.06 -12.03
CA LYS A 188 -5.69 8.97 -11.06
C LYS A 188 -6.65 8.25 -10.13
N ALA A 189 -7.47 7.35 -10.65
CA ALA A 189 -8.42 6.60 -9.84
C ALA A 189 -7.68 5.68 -8.84
N ILE A 190 -6.69 4.90 -9.29
CA ILE A 190 -5.96 4.00 -8.40
C ILE A 190 -5.10 4.74 -7.38
N SER A 191 -4.48 5.86 -7.74
CA SER A 191 -3.54 6.57 -6.87
C SER A 191 -4.24 7.47 -5.84
N ALA A 192 -5.47 7.89 -6.12
CA ALA A 192 -6.27 8.73 -5.20
C ALA A 192 -6.54 8.09 -3.82
N ARG A 193 -6.14 6.83 -3.61
CA ARG A 193 -6.39 6.04 -2.40
C ARG A 193 -5.14 5.50 -1.72
N TYR A 194 -3.94 5.81 -2.21
CA TYR A 194 -2.69 5.29 -1.61
C TYR A 194 -2.48 5.74 -0.16
N ASP A 195 -2.97 6.91 0.20
CA ASP A 195 -2.92 7.43 1.57
C ASP A 195 -4.11 6.97 2.44
N GLY A 196 -5.05 6.23 1.85
CA GLY A 196 -6.23 5.72 2.53
C GLY A 196 -7.36 5.38 1.56
N ILE A 197 -7.98 4.22 1.76
CA ILE A 197 -9.11 3.75 0.93
C ILE A 197 -10.36 4.66 1.11
N GLY A 198 -10.45 5.42 2.19
CA GLY A 198 -11.44 6.49 2.36
C GLY A 198 -12.89 6.01 2.54
N GLY A 199 -13.72 6.91 3.09
CA GLY A 199 -15.18 6.73 3.23
C GLY A 199 -15.58 5.56 4.12
N ASP A 200 -14.72 5.17 5.08
CA ASP A 200 -14.92 4.01 5.96
C ASP A 200 -15.26 2.70 5.22
N ARG A 201 -14.87 2.62 3.93
CA ARG A 201 -15.10 1.44 3.07
C ARG A 201 -14.34 0.21 3.58
N VAL A 202 -13.26 0.43 4.33
CA VAL A 202 -12.48 -0.57 5.05
C VAL A 202 -12.16 0.00 6.43
N LEU A 203 -12.42 -0.79 7.48
CA LEU A 203 -12.04 -0.46 8.85
C LEU A 203 -10.82 -1.31 9.22
N LEU A 204 -9.67 -0.66 9.38
CA LEU A 204 -8.44 -1.34 9.78
C LEU A 204 -8.38 -1.49 11.30
N ASP A 205 -8.09 -2.70 11.76
CA ASP A 205 -7.89 -3.00 13.17
C ASP A 205 -6.42 -2.82 13.56
N TYR A 206 -6.05 -1.59 13.92
CA TYR A 206 -4.70 -1.26 14.37
C TYR A 206 -4.33 -1.84 15.75
N ASN A 207 -5.28 -2.44 16.48
CA ASN A 207 -4.97 -3.15 17.72
C ASN A 207 -4.50 -4.58 17.45
N ASN A 208 -4.94 -5.18 16.34
CA ASN A 208 -4.67 -6.56 15.98
C ASN A 208 -4.04 -6.64 14.59
N PHE A 209 -2.74 -6.38 14.51
CA PHE A 209 -1.94 -6.61 13.30
C PHE A 209 -0.61 -7.29 13.65
N VAL A 210 -0.03 -7.99 12.68
CA VAL A 210 1.32 -8.57 12.77
C VAL A 210 2.23 -7.82 11.81
N THR A 211 3.45 -7.53 12.26
CA THR A 211 4.49 -6.93 11.43
C THR A 211 5.83 -7.57 11.73
N SER A 212 6.56 -7.99 10.69
CA SER A 212 7.87 -8.62 10.87
C SER A 212 8.91 -7.67 11.49
N TYR A 213 8.68 -6.34 11.41
CA TYR A 213 9.52 -5.34 12.09
C TYR A 213 9.48 -5.43 13.63
N ALA A 214 8.49 -6.15 14.20
CA ALA A 214 8.40 -6.36 15.64
C ALA A 214 9.26 -7.53 16.17
N TYR A 215 9.96 -8.23 15.27
CA TYR A 215 10.78 -9.40 15.61
C TYR A 215 12.26 -9.07 15.45
N ASP A 216 13.10 -9.73 16.25
CA ASP A 216 14.56 -9.65 16.15
C ASP A 216 15.06 -10.51 14.98
N VAL A 217 14.87 -9.99 13.76
CA VAL A 217 15.20 -10.65 12.48
C VAL A 217 15.83 -9.66 11.51
N ASP A 218 16.78 -10.11 10.69
CA ASP A 218 17.39 -9.27 9.65
C ASP A 218 16.51 -9.25 8.40
N LEU A 219 15.62 -8.25 8.30
CA LEU A 219 14.80 -8.03 7.11
C LEU A 219 15.60 -7.41 5.95
N PHE A 220 16.78 -6.86 6.20
CA PHE A 220 17.50 -6.04 5.23
C PHE A 220 18.76 -6.72 4.69
N ASN A 221 18.95 -8.02 4.92
CA ASN A 221 20.04 -8.81 4.32
C ASN A 221 21.43 -8.17 4.47
N ASN A 222 21.78 -7.73 5.68
CA ASN A 222 23.01 -6.98 5.97
C ASN A 222 23.14 -5.62 5.25
N GLY A 223 22.04 -4.89 5.10
CA GLY A 223 22.06 -3.47 4.69
C GLY A 223 21.54 -3.17 3.29
N GLY A 224 20.74 -4.04 2.70
CA GLY A 224 19.88 -3.72 1.56
C GLY A 224 18.73 -2.78 1.92
N ASP A 225 18.14 -2.15 0.91
CA ASP A 225 17.18 -1.06 1.11
C ASP A 225 15.71 -1.49 1.26
N LEU A 226 15.40 -2.74 0.92
CA LEU A 226 14.03 -3.26 0.92
C LEU A 226 13.91 -4.49 1.83
N PRO A 227 12.86 -4.55 2.67
CA PRO A 227 12.65 -5.66 3.59
C PRO A 227 12.34 -6.95 2.83
N ARG A 228 13.00 -8.05 3.19
CA ARG A 228 12.83 -9.38 2.61
C ARG A 228 12.54 -10.42 3.69
N LEU A 229 11.62 -11.33 3.39
CA LEU A 229 11.34 -12.50 4.23
C LEU A 229 12.00 -13.77 3.70
N GLU A 230 12.38 -13.82 2.42
CA GLU A 230 12.98 -15.00 1.77
C GLU A 230 14.26 -15.50 2.47
N ASN A 231 15.02 -14.60 3.12
CA ASN A 231 16.29 -14.93 3.76
C ASN A 231 16.18 -15.24 5.25
N LEU A 232 14.96 -15.17 5.81
CA LEU A 232 14.74 -15.49 7.20
C LEU A 232 14.79 -16.99 7.44
N SER A 233 15.20 -17.38 8.66
CA SER A 233 15.17 -18.78 9.06
C SER A 233 13.72 -19.30 9.11
N ILE A 234 13.56 -20.61 8.83
CA ILE A 234 12.25 -21.29 8.94
C ILE A 234 11.65 -21.06 10.33
N ALA A 235 12.46 -21.18 11.40
CA ALA A 235 11.98 -20.96 12.77
C ALA A 235 11.45 -19.53 13.01
N SER A 236 12.06 -18.53 12.38
CA SER A 236 11.60 -17.14 12.43
C SER A 236 10.28 -16.96 11.67
N LEU A 237 10.19 -17.50 10.45
CA LEU A 237 8.98 -17.46 9.64
C LEU A 237 7.81 -18.20 10.31
N ASP A 238 8.07 -19.36 10.91
CA ASP A 238 7.08 -20.14 11.65
C ASP A 238 6.52 -19.38 12.85
N LYS A 239 7.38 -18.64 13.56
CA LYS A 239 6.95 -17.77 14.67
C LYS A 239 6.00 -16.68 14.18
N VAL A 240 6.38 -15.95 13.12
CA VAL A 240 5.54 -14.87 12.57
C VAL A 240 4.22 -15.44 12.05
N ARG A 241 4.26 -16.59 11.34
CA ARG A 241 3.06 -17.27 10.83
C ARG A 241 2.12 -17.70 11.94
N HIS A 242 2.67 -18.26 13.02
CA HIS A 242 1.88 -18.63 14.20
C HIS A 242 1.17 -17.42 14.82
N ASP A 243 1.84 -16.27 14.89
CA ASP A 243 1.23 -15.04 15.41
C ASP A 243 0.14 -14.49 14.46
N VAL A 244 0.27 -14.68 13.13
CA VAL A 244 -0.81 -14.38 12.17
C VAL A 244 -2.01 -15.31 12.41
N ASP A 245 -1.77 -16.62 12.53
CA ASP A 245 -2.84 -17.59 12.82
C ASP A 245 -3.54 -17.26 14.14
N ALA A 246 -2.78 -16.94 15.19
CA ALA A 246 -3.32 -16.54 16.49
C ALA A 246 -4.12 -15.23 16.39
N MET A 247 -3.63 -14.24 15.66
CA MET A 247 -4.33 -12.98 15.43
C MET A 247 -5.68 -13.22 14.75
N VAL A 248 -5.70 -13.99 13.65
CA VAL A 248 -6.92 -14.32 12.91
C VAL A 248 -7.91 -15.10 13.79
N MET A 249 -7.42 -16.14 14.48
CA MET A 249 -8.27 -17.01 15.30
C MET A 249 -8.83 -16.31 16.54
N ASN A 250 -8.13 -15.31 17.08
CA ASN A 250 -8.61 -14.51 18.21
C ASN A 250 -9.36 -13.23 17.82
N TRP A 251 -9.29 -12.82 16.55
CA TRP A 251 -9.93 -11.59 16.08
C TRP A 251 -11.43 -11.53 16.40
N GLN A 252 -11.89 -10.35 16.82
CA GLN A 252 -13.29 -10.02 17.03
C GLN A 252 -13.60 -8.71 16.31
N PRO A 253 -14.85 -8.48 15.88
CA PRO A 253 -15.24 -7.20 15.33
C PRO A 253 -14.88 -6.04 16.27
N PRO A 254 -14.33 -4.92 15.76
CA PRO A 254 -14.03 -3.75 16.57
C PRO A 254 -15.27 -3.25 17.32
N ASP A 255 -15.10 -2.87 18.58
CA ASP A 255 -16.14 -2.20 19.37
C ASP A 255 -15.84 -0.71 19.58
N SER A 256 -16.74 0.02 20.23
CA SER A 256 -16.59 1.45 20.50
C SER A 256 -15.42 1.81 21.44
N SER A 257 -14.77 0.82 22.05
CA SER A 257 -13.60 1.03 22.92
C SER A 257 -12.26 0.95 22.17
N THR A 258 -12.30 0.55 20.90
CA THR A 258 -11.15 0.44 20.01
C THR A 258 -10.43 1.80 19.86
N VAL A 259 -9.14 1.82 20.14
CA VAL A 259 -8.31 3.02 19.97
C VAL A 259 -8.06 3.28 18.48
N ASN A 260 -8.36 4.50 18.02
CA ASN A 260 -8.00 4.96 16.69
C ASN A 260 -6.52 5.38 16.65
N TRP A 261 -5.63 4.38 16.54
CA TRP A 261 -4.19 4.63 16.48
C TRP A 261 -3.76 5.41 15.24
N GLN A 262 -4.48 5.29 14.13
CA GLN A 262 -4.21 6.08 12.92
C GLN A 262 -4.36 7.57 13.20
N SER A 263 -5.46 8.00 13.81
CA SER A 263 -5.66 9.40 14.19
C SER A 263 -4.58 9.93 15.15
N ILE A 264 -4.08 9.09 16.07
CA ILE A 264 -2.97 9.48 16.96
C ILE A 264 -1.67 9.64 16.16
N ALA A 265 -1.36 8.71 15.26
CA ALA A 265 -0.20 8.81 14.40
C ALA A 265 -0.27 10.05 13.49
N ASP A 266 -1.43 10.33 12.91
CA ASP A 266 -1.66 11.50 12.05
C ASP A 266 -1.39 12.80 12.82
N MET A 267 -1.90 12.94 14.06
CA MET A 267 -1.62 14.11 14.90
C MET A 267 -0.13 14.27 15.23
N VAL A 268 0.59 13.16 15.45
CA VAL A 268 2.05 13.20 15.69
C VAL A 268 2.79 13.66 14.43
N VAL A 269 2.46 13.10 13.27
CA VAL A 269 3.09 13.49 12.00
C VAL A 269 2.78 14.95 11.67
N GLU A 270 1.52 15.36 11.74
CA GLU A 270 1.07 16.73 11.49
C GLU A 270 1.76 17.76 12.41
N ARG A 271 2.05 17.38 13.67
CA ARG A 271 2.67 18.28 14.64
C ARG A 271 4.19 18.45 14.48
N TYR A 272 4.88 17.49 13.90
CA TYR A 272 6.33 17.45 13.95
C TYR A 272 7.00 17.36 12.57
N ALA A 273 6.29 17.00 11.50
CA ALA A 273 6.92 16.69 10.23
C ALA A 273 7.57 17.93 9.60
N ASP A 274 6.81 19.01 9.52
CA ASP A 274 7.26 20.25 8.90
C ASP A 274 8.19 21.02 9.83
N GLU A 275 7.91 21.03 11.14
CA GLU A 275 8.75 21.64 12.16
C GLU A 275 10.16 21.03 12.16
N LEU A 276 10.27 19.70 12.09
CA LEU A 276 11.57 19.04 12.05
C LEU A 276 12.34 19.38 10.77
N GLN A 277 11.68 19.40 9.60
CA GLN A 277 12.33 19.84 8.35
C GLN A 277 12.79 21.29 8.43
N TYR A 278 11.95 22.17 8.97
CA TYR A 278 12.28 23.58 9.12
C TYR A 278 13.50 23.79 10.03
N LEU A 279 13.55 23.10 11.18
CA LEU A 279 14.66 23.17 12.13
C LEU A 279 16.01 22.72 11.54
N VAL A 280 16.00 21.75 10.62
CA VAL A 280 17.22 21.23 9.98
C VAL A 280 17.58 21.89 8.64
N SER A 281 16.68 22.76 8.14
CA SER A 281 16.84 23.47 6.87
C SER A 281 17.98 24.49 6.90
N ASP A 282 18.38 24.94 5.71
CA ASP A 282 19.38 25.99 5.54
C ASP A 282 18.80 27.42 5.70
N ILE A 283 17.49 27.55 6.00
CA ILE A 283 16.82 28.84 6.22
C ILE A 283 17.28 29.46 7.54
N LEU A 284 17.46 28.63 8.58
CA LEU A 284 17.90 29.08 9.92
C LEU A 284 19.41 29.29 9.94
N THR A 285 19.86 30.46 9.48
CA THR A 285 21.28 30.76 9.25
C THR A 285 22.07 31.12 10.51
N SER A 286 21.43 31.59 11.59
CA SER A 286 22.11 31.94 12.86
C SER A 286 21.78 30.98 14.01
N PRO A 287 22.70 30.80 14.98
CA PRO A 287 22.42 30.06 16.22
C PRO A 287 21.20 30.57 16.99
N GLU A 288 21.02 31.89 17.05
CA GLU A 288 19.93 32.54 17.77
C GLU A 288 18.58 32.26 17.12
N ALA A 289 18.51 32.29 15.79
CA ALA A 289 17.30 31.95 15.05
C ALA A 289 16.90 30.49 15.26
N PHE A 290 17.87 29.57 15.22
CA PHE A 290 17.63 28.15 15.51
C PHE A 290 17.09 27.93 16.93
N LEU A 291 17.72 28.52 17.94
CA LEU A 291 17.30 28.37 19.33
C LEU A 291 15.94 29.01 19.60
N TYR A 292 15.64 30.13 18.93
CA TYR A 292 14.32 30.76 19.00
C TYR A 292 13.24 29.81 18.47
N GLU A 293 13.40 29.27 17.27
CA GLU A 293 12.41 28.34 16.70
C GLU A 293 12.30 27.03 17.49
N LEU A 294 13.43 26.51 17.98
CA LEU A 294 13.37 25.34 18.86
C LEU A 294 12.59 25.64 20.16
N SER A 295 12.71 26.86 20.69
CA SER A 295 11.94 27.29 21.86
C SER A 295 10.44 27.45 21.56
N THR A 296 10.05 27.88 20.35
CA THR A 296 8.63 27.98 19.95
C THR A 296 7.98 26.61 19.78
N VAL A 297 8.74 25.57 19.45
CA VAL A 297 8.26 24.18 19.46
C VAL A 297 8.09 23.66 20.89
N LEU A 298 9.04 23.96 21.78
CA LEU A 298 9.12 23.37 23.11
C LEU A 298 8.36 24.10 24.22
N TYR A 299 8.01 25.39 24.06
CA TYR A 299 7.49 26.20 25.17
C TYR A 299 6.24 25.63 25.84
N VAL A 300 5.38 24.92 25.09
CA VAL A 300 4.15 24.31 25.61
C VAL A 300 4.39 23.16 26.59
N PHE A 301 5.60 22.60 26.62
CA PHE A 301 5.97 21.47 27.50
C PHE A 301 6.86 21.88 28.66
N ILE A 302 7.48 23.07 28.55
CA ILE A 302 8.43 23.62 29.51
C ILE A 302 7.70 24.20 30.71
N ASP A 303 8.16 23.85 31.91
CA ASP A 303 7.68 24.46 33.16
C ASP A 303 8.72 25.46 33.64
N SER A 304 8.50 26.75 33.34
CA SER A 304 9.45 27.83 33.62
C SER A 304 9.80 27.97 35.09
N ASP A 305 8.88 27.59 35.98
CA ASP A 305 9.04 27.73 37.43
C ASP A 305 9.75 26.52 38.04
N ASN A 306 9.66 25.35 37.39
CA ASN A 306 10.25 24.10 37.84
C ASN A 306 10.83 23.27 36.69
N ARG A 307 11.95 23.75 36.11
CA ARG A 307 12.64 23.08 34.99
C ARG A 307 13.07 21.66 35.36
N ASN A 308 12.52 20.68 34.65
CA ASN A 308 12.92 19.29 34.74
C ASN A 308 12.78 18.61 33.38
N SER A 309 13.91 18.43 32.69
CA SER A 309 13.94 17.87 31.32
C SER A 309 13.21 16.53 31.22
N THR A 310 13.33 15.65 32.23
CA THR A 310 12.63 14.37 32.23
C THR A 310 11.11 14.55 32.23
N THR A 311 10.58 15.40 33.12
CA THR A 311 9.13 15.66 33.18
C THR A 311 8.63 16.41 31.94
N GLU A 312 9.43 17.33 31.40
CA GLU A 312 9.09 18.09 30.20
C GLU A 312 9.05 17.20 28.95
N VAL A 313 9.99 16.25 28.82
CA VAL A 313 9.96 15.21 27.79
C VAL A 313 8.70 14.35 27.94
N GLU A 314 8.36 13.89 29.15
CA GLU A 314 7.13 13.10 29.35
C GLU A 314 5.86 13.87 28.98
N ARG A 315 5.79 15.19 29.24
CA ARG A 315 4.64 16.01 28.79
C ARG A 315 4.54 16.04 27.26
N CYS A 316 5.67 16.17 26.58
CA CYS A 316 5.75 16.12 25.11
C CYS A 316 5.30 14.75 24.57
N VAL A 317 5.79 13.65 25.17
CA VAL A 317 5.45 12.29 24.73
C VAL A 317 3.96 11.98 24.90
N ASN A 318 3.37 12.41 26.02
CA ASN A 318 2.00 12.08 26.36
C ASN A 318 0.95 13.05 25.77
N GLN A 319 1.34 13.97 24.88
CA GLN A 319 0.45 15.01 24.35
C GLN A 319 -0.80 14.43 23.66
N PHE A 320 -0.63 13.42 22.81
CA PHE A 320 -1.69 12.92 21.92
C PHE A 320 -2.32 11.61 22.37
N VAL A 321 -1.69 10.87 23.28
CA VAL A 321 -2.23 9.62 23.80
C VAL A 321 -3.18 9.93 24.96
N PRO A 322 -4.47 9.60 24.87
CA PRO A 322 -5.39 9.74 26.00
C PRO A 322 -4.92 8.99 27.25
N THR A 323 -4.96 9.65 28.41
CA THR A 323 -4.44 9.12 29.70
C THR A 323 -5.01 7.78 30.15
N ARG A 324 -6.19 7.41 29.65
CA ARG A 324 -6.86 6.12 29.94
C ARG A 324 -6.34 4.95 29.11
N ILE A 325 -5.58 5.23 28.05
CA ILE A 325 -5.07 4.23 27.12
C ILE A 325 -3.69 3.81 27.59
N ASN A 326 -3.42 2.50 27.59
CA ASN A 326 -2.08 1.96 27.82
C ASN A 326 -1.41 1.69 26.46
N PRO A 327 -0.44 2.51 26.01
CA PRO A 327 0.25 2.30 24.73
C PRO A 327 0.98 0.97 24.65
N SER A 328 1.44 0.43 25.78
CA SER A 328 2.17 -0.84 25.80
C SER A 328 1.30 -2.05 25.45
N ALA A 329 -0.03 -1.90 25.45
CA ALA A 329 -0.98 -2.98 25.19
C ALA A 329 -1.02 -3.44 23.72
N SER A 330 -0.60 -2.61 22.76
CA SER A 330 -0.62 -2.95 21.33
C SER A 330 0.70 -2.61 20.65
N ILE A 331 0.96 -3.19 19.48
CA ILE A 331 2.15 -2.86 18.67
C ILE A 331 2.08 -1.39 18.22
N ALA A 332 0.91 -0.93 17.76
CA ALA A 332 0.72 0.47 17.34
C ALA A 332 1.00 1.46 18.48
N GLY A 333 0.48 1.20 19.69
CA GLY A 333 0.72 2.05 20.84
C GLY A 333 2.19 2.10 21.24
N ARG A 334 2.89 0.95 21.23
CA ARG A 334 4.34 0.91 21.49
C ARG A 334 5.14 1.66 20.42
N ALA A 335 4.77 1.54 19.16
CA ALA A 335 5.43 2.27 18.07
C ALA A 335 5.25 3.78 18.22
N ILE A 336 4.04 4.25 18.52
CA ILE A 336 3.75 5.67 18.72
C ILE A 336 4.49 6.23 19.94
N ASP A 337 4.49 5.53 21.08
CA ASP A 337 5.27 5.96 22.26
C ASP A 337 6.76 6.04 21.93
N ALA A 338 7.33 5.00 21.30
CA ALA A 338 8.75 4.97 20.96
C ALA A 338 9.16 6.10 20.00
N VAL A 339 8.39 6.33 18.93
CA VAL A 339 8.65 7.40 17.96
C VAL A 339 8.50 8.78 18.59
N THR A 340 7.42 9.02 19.32
CA THR A 340 7.17 10.33 19.97
C THR A 340 8.24 10.61 21.03
N ARG A 341 8.61 9.60 21.82
CA ARG A 341 9.72 9.68 22.79
C ARG A 341 11.05 10.00 22.13
N ARG A 342 11.34 9.39 20.98
CA ARG A 342 12.55 9.69 20.22
C ARG A 342 12.55 11.15 19.74
N ILE A 343 11.43 11.63 19.18
CA ILE A 343 11.26 13.03 18.75
C ILE A 343 11.46 13.99 19.92
N CYS A 344 10.66 13.84 20.98
CA CYS A 344 10.70 14.72 22.15
C CYS A 344 12.08 14.75 22.79
N SER A 345 12.69 13.58 23.04
CA SER A 345 14.02 13.51 23.65
C SER A 345 15.09 14.20 22.79
N SER A 346 15.02 14.03 21.46
CA SER A 346 15.94 14.69 20.53
C SER A 346 15.76 16.21 20.49
N LEU A 347 14.52 16.72 20.52
CA LEU A 347 14.25 18.16 20.57
C LEU A 347 14.77 18.78 21.88
N PHE A 348 14.50 18.15 23.03
CA PHE A 348 15.00 18.63 24.33
C PHE A 348 16.52 18.53 24.45
N THR A 349 17.14 17.47 23.92
CA THR A 349 18.61 17.36 23.84
C THR A 349 19.19 18.47 22.96
N ALA A 350 18.56 18.77 21.83
CA ALA A 350 18.98 19.85 20.95
C ALA A 350 18.88 21.25 21.59
N PHE A 351 18.01 21.40 22.59
CA PHE A 351 17.78 22.62 23.35
C PHE A 351 18.67 22.73 24.61
N ASP A 352 19.43 21.69 24.96
CA ASP A 352 20.35 21.72 26.08
C ASP A 352 21.54 22.65 25.79
N SER A 353 21.79 23.60 26.68
CA SER A 353 22.91 24.54 26.61
C SER A 353 24.30 23.88 26.54
N ASN A 354 24.43 22.62 26.97
CA ASN A 354 25.67 21.86 26.89
C ASN A 354 25.94 21.29 25.48
N VAL A 355 24.94 21.32 24.58
CA VAL A 355 25.05 20.83 23.22
C VAL A 355 25.22 22.00 22.27
N SER A 356 26.27 21.97 21.43
CA SER A 356 26.48 23.04 20.44
C SER A 356 25.37 23.03 19.38
N VAL A 357 24.98 24.20 18.86
CA VAL A 357 23.96 24.29 17.80
C VAL A 357 24.30 23.43 16.58
N SER A 358 25.58 23.35 16.21
CA SER A 358 26.04 22.49 15.10
C SER A 358 25.79 21.00 15.38
N GLU A 359 25.97 20.56 16.63
CA GLU A 359 25.68 19.20 17.06
C GLU A 359 24.17 18.94 17.17
N SER A 360 23.40 19.90 17.73
CA SER A 360 21.93 19.86 17.77
C SER A 360 21.34 19.66 16.37
N LYS A 361 21.77 20.48 15.38
CA LYS A 361 21.32 20.34 13.99
C LYS A 361 21.70 18.98 13.39
N ARG A 362 22.90 18.45 13.68
CA ARG A 362 23.32 17.12 13.21
C ARG A 362 22.44 16.02 13.80
N ASN A 363 22.15 16.08 15.09
CA ASN A 363 21.32 15.11 15.78
C ASN A 363 19.86 15.15 15.27
N LEU A 364 19.32 16.34 15.04
CA LEU A 364 17.99 16.50 14.43
C LEU A 364 17.95 16.01 12.97
N ARG A 365 19.01 16.21 12.18
CA ARG A 365 19.11 15.60 10.83
C ARG A 365 19.12 14.08 10.90
N SER A 366 19.83 13.50 11.87
CA SER A 366 19.79 12.06 12.10
C SER A 366 18.42 11.57 12.55
N LEU A 367 17.65 12.38 13.30
CA LEU A 367 16.27 12.07 13.65
C LEU A 367 15.38 12.07 12.40
N VAL A 368 15.47 13.11 11.56
CA VAL A 368 14.72 13.17 10.29
C VAL A 368 15.06 11.96 9.41
N ALA A 369 16.34 11.62 9.27
CA ALA A 369 16.74 10.43 8.53
C ALA A 369 16.21 9.12 9.14
N TYR A 370 16.14 9.02 10.47
CA TYR A 370 15.59 7.85 11.16
C TYR A 370 14.08 7.70 10.98
N LEU A 371 13.34 8.82 11.03
CA LEU A 371 11.88 8.82 10.89
C LEU A 371 11.45 8.48 9.46
N ASP A 372 12.21 8.95 8.47
CA ASP A 372 11.99 8.73 7.03
C ASP A 372 10.50 8.82 6.62
N TRP A 373 9.79 9.82 7.16
CA TRP A 373 8.34 9.93 6.99
C TRP A 373 7.98 10.13 5.52
N THR A 374 6.96 9.40 5.07
CA THR A 374 6.51 9.40 3.69
C THR A 374 6.07 10.78 3.21
N THR A 375 5.55 11.63 4.10
CA THR A 375 5.15 13.00 3.79
C THR A 375 6.29 13.85 3.23
N TRP A 376 7.55 13.57 3.60
CA TRP A 376 8.71 14.28 3.08
C TRP A 376 9.14 13.83 1.68
N LYS A 377 8.68 12.66 1.23
CA LYS A 377 8.89 12.14 -0.13
C LYS A 377 7.75 12.48 -1.08
N ARG A 378 6.58 12.88 -0.55
CA ARG A 378 5.43 13.27 -1.36
C ARG A 378 5.79 14.49 -2.21
N CYS A 379 5.25 14.52 -3.42
CA CYS A 379 5.27 15.70 -4.25
C CYS A 379 4.46 16.82 -3.59
N GLY A 380 4.75 18.07 -3.95
CA GLY A 380 3.82 19.17 -3.72
C GLY A 380 2.57 19.05 -4.61
N ASP A 381 1.87 20.16 -4.80
CA ASP A 381 0.68 20.19 -5.66
C ASP A 381 1.07 19.92 -7.13
N CYS A 382 0.59 18.79 -7.67
CA CYS A 382 0.74 18.47 -9.08
C CYS A 382 -0.28 19.22 -9.95
N ALA A 383 0.02 19.39 -11.23
CA ALA A 383 -0.92 20.00 -12.17
C ALA A 383 -2.18 19.13 -12.34
N LEU A 384 -3.26 19.74 -12.86
CA LEU A 384 -4.56 19.06 -13.01
C LEU A 384 -4.53 17.81 -13.88
N ASP A 385 -3.56 17.69 -14.80
CA ASP A 385 -3.34 16.55 -15.68
C ASP A 385 -2.21 15.61 -15.23
N GLU A 386 -1.65 15.85 -14.03
CA GLU A 386 -0.55 15.10 -13.44
C GLU A 386 -0.99 14.35 -12.17
N VAL A 387 -0.16 13.39 -11.75
CA VAL A 387 -0.24 12.75 -10.43
C VAL A 387 1.13 12.73 -9.79
N CYS A 388 1.19 12.78 -8.46
CA CYS A 388 2.43 12.46 -7.75
C CYS A 388 2.71 10.97 -7.94
N PHE A 389 3.64 10.66 -8.84
CA PHE A 389 3.84 9.30 -9.31
C PHE A 389 4.90 8.61 -8.45
N ILE A 390 4.49 7.52 -7.82
CA ILE A 390 5.36 6.48 -7.27
C ILE A 390 5.35 5.29 -8.22
N PRO A 391 6.31 4.35 -8.16
CA PRO A 391 6.27 3.20 -9.03
C PRO A 391 5.10 2.30 -8.62
N VAL A 392 4.41 1.73 -9.60
CA VAL A 392 3.15 1.01 -9.43
C VAL A 392 3.11 -0.08 -10.48
N TRP A 393 3.18 -1.36 -10.11
CA TRP A 393 3.28 -2.43 -11.10
C TRP A 393 2.15 -2.36 -12.15
N PRO A 394 2.44 -2.47 -13.46
CA PRO A 394 3.75 -2.72 -14.09
C PRO A 394 4.56 -1.45 -14.44
N PHE A 395 4.12 -0.28 -14.00
CA PHE A 395 4.66 1.04 -14.31
C PHE A 395 5.69 1.54 -13.27
N GLY A 396 6.57 2.42 -13.72
CA GLY A 396 7.54 3.11 -12.87
C GLY A 396 8.79 2.29 -12.58
N ALA A 397 9.85 3.02 -12.22
CA ALA A 397 11.19 2.48 -11.96
C ALA A 397 11.64 2.80 -10.52
N GLU A 398 12.80 2.29 -10.11
CA GLU A 398 13.37 2.59 -8.80
C GLU A 398 13.55 4.10 -8.54
N GLU A 399 13.90 4.87 -9.56
CA GLU A 399 13.99 6.33 -9.45
C GLU A 399 12.66 6.97 -8.99
N ASP A 400 11.51 6.41 -9.40
CA ASP A 400 10.20 6.91 -8.96
C ASP A 400 9.93 6.63 -7.49
N ARG A 401 10.60 5.62 -6.91
CA ARG A 401 10.51 5.28 -5.48
C ARG A 401 11.38 6.22 -4.65
N LEU A 402 12.59 6.50 -5.15
CA LEU A 402 13.57 7.35 -4.48
C LEU A 402 13.20 8.84 -4.57
N HIS A 403 12.71 9.25 -5.74
CA HIS A 403 12.42 10.63 -6.09
C HIS A 403 11.06 10.76 -6.80
N PRO A 404 9.93 10.58 -6.07
CA PRO A 404 8.60 10.78 -6.62
C PRO A 404 8.46 12.18 -7.23
N ARG A 405 7.77 12.25 -8.37
CA ARG A 405 7.52 13.53 -9.08
C ARG A 405 6.16 13.56 -9.74
N CYS A 406 5.66 14.76 -9.97
CA CYS A 406 4.45 14.95 -10.78
C CYS A 406 4.70 14.47 -12.21
N ARG A 407 3.81 13.60 -12.72
CA ARG A 407 3.90 13.04 -14.08
C ARG A 407 2.55 13.00 -14.77
N ASN A 408 2.55 13.26 -16.08
CA ASN A 408 1.36 13.17 -16.94
C ASN A 408 1.33 11.89 -17.80
N ALA A 409 0.27 11.72 -18.59
CA ALA A 409 0.01 10.52 -19.42
C ALA A 409 1.18 10.08 -20.29
N THR A 410 1.92 11.04 -20.84
CA THR A 410 2.99 10.76 -21.79
C THR A 410 4.25 10.22 -21.12
N GLU A 411 4.40 10.48 -19.82
CA GLU A 411 5.56 10.09 -19.03
C GLU A 411 5.38 8.74 -18.32
N VAL A 412 4.14 8.29 -18.13
CA VAL A 412 3.84 6.97 -17.57
C VAL A 412 3.73 5.95 -18.71
N SER A 413 4.88 5.43 -19.14
CA SER A 413 4.96 4.42 -20.22
C SER A 413 5.04 2.98 -19.67
N PRO A 414 4.21 2.05 -20.17
CA PRO A 414 4.44 0.62 -19.94
C PRO A 414 5.78 0.21 -20.60
N GLY A 415 6.67 -0.41 -19.82
CA GLY A 415 7.94 -0.95 -20.31
C GLY A 415 9.21 -0.22 -19.91
N LYS A 416 9.13 0.90 -19.16
CA LYS A 416 10.30 1.41 -18.43
C LYS A 416 10.33 0.83 -17.01
N GLY A 417 10.95 -0.35 -16.92
CA GLY A 417 11.52 -0.88 -15.66
C GLY A 417 10.53 -1.27 -14.59
N GLY A 418 9.50 -2.06 -14.92
CA GLY A 418 8.44 -2.40 -13.97
C GLY A 418 9.00 -3.06 -12.71
N TRP A 419 9.24 -2.28 -11.65
CA TRP A 419 9.80 -2.69 -10.34
C TRP A 419 10.86 -3.81 -10.35
N GLN A 420 11.53 -4.04 -11.48
CA GLN A 420 12.65 -4.94 -11.59
C GLN A 420 13.84 -4.06 -11.31
N GLY A 421 14.36 -4.17 -10.08
CA GLY A 421 15.70 -3.67 -9.78
C GLY A 421 16.63 -4.15 -10.87
N SER A 422 17.27 -3.20 -11.55
CA SER A 422 18.39 -3.49 -12.45
C SER A 422 19.57 -4.02 -11.68
#